data_AF-A0A843RFP4-F1
#
_entry.id   AF-A0A843RFP4-F1
#
_cell.length_a   1.000
_cell.length_b   1.000
_cell.length_c   1.000
_cell.angle_alpha   90.00
_cell.angle_beta   90.00
_cell.angle_gamma   90.00
#
_symmetry.space_group_name_H-M   'P 1'
#
loop_
_entity.id
_entity.type
_entity.pdbx_description
1 polymer ?
#
loop_
_entity_poly.entity_id
_entity_poly.type
_entity_poly.pdbx_seq_one_letter_code
_entity_poly.pdbx_strand_id
1 'polypeptide(L)'
;MRESFWLAALLAVGLAAAPVAADDRHAEYYYPEPASSEVYEARALSLPEASRKLRIAFVTGITTEQNKAPYPPQAAIFAKGSEAEKLIIVALEDGRIDTIYRARAIFAQMTAVARLLPVFSELGVEDYFTFFDLAKMLGFAQITVSNGREFAHQITIN
;
A
#
# COMPACT_ATOMS: atom_id res chain seq x y z
N MET A 1 65.95 -26.62 4.28
CA MET A 1 64.98 -27.42 5.07
C MET A 1 63.89 -26.49 5.57
N ARG A 2 62.68 -26.65 5.00
CA ARG A 2 61.32 -26.28 5.50
C ARG A 2 61.04 -24.83 5.97
N GLU A 3 60.61 -24.02 4.99
CA GLU A 3 59.32 -23.29 4.92
C GLU A 3 58.38 -23.41 6.13
N SER A 4 57.86 -22.28 6.64
CA SER A 4 56.56 -22.19 7.35
C SER A 4 56.08 -20.72 7.44
N PHE A 5 55.52 -20.19 6.34
CA PHE A 5 54.70 -18.99 6.37
C PHE A 5 53.26 -19.39 6.72
N TRP A 6 52.74 -18.92 7.86
CA TRP A 6 51.34 -19.08 8.23
C TRP A 6 50.54 -17.93 7.61
N LEU A 7 49.78 -18.20 6.53
CA LEU A 7 48.73 -17.29 6.07
C LEU A 7 47.47 -17.51 6.93
N ALA A 8 47.12 -16.50 7.73
CA ALA A 8 45.80 -16.40 8.33
C ALA A 8 44.80 -15.90 7.26
N ALA A 9 43.91 -16.78 6.81
CA ALA A 9 42.79 -16.40 5.96
C ALA A 9 41.67 -15.80 6.83
N LEU A 10 41.50 -14.48 6.76
CA LEU A 10 40.34 -13.77 7.30
C LEU A 10 39.15 -14.00 6.37
N LEU A 11 38.24 -14.91 6.76
CA LEU A 11 36.92 -15.01 6.16
C LEU A 11 36.12 -13.76 6.55
N ALA A 12 35.96 -12.83 5.62
CA ALA A 12 34.97 -11.77 5.73
C ALA A 12 33.58 -12.38 5.46
N VAL A 13 32.87 -12.77 6.52
CA VAL A 13 31.44 -13.08 6.46
C VAL A 13 30.71 -11.76 6.23
N GLY A 14 30.37 -11.47 4.96
CA GLY A 14 29.45 -10.40 4.64
C GLY A 14 28.08 -10.76 5.20
N LEU A 15 27.69 -10.16 6.33
CA LEU A 15 26.29 -10.13 6.73
C LEU A 15 25.57 -9.24 5.70
N ALA A 16 24.95 -9.88 4.72
CA ALA A 16 23.88 -9.24 3.97
C ALA A 16 22.78 -8.90 4.97
N ALA A 17 22.67 -7.63 5.34
CA ALA A 17 21.54 -7.12 6.08
C ALA A 17 20.31 -7.31 5.18
N ALA A 18 19.55 -8.37 5.42
CA ALA A 18 18.21 -8.48 4.87
C ALA A 18 17.43 -7.24 5.37
N PRO A 19 16.69 -6.54 4.51
CA PRO A 19 15.84 -5.45 4.97
C PRO A 19 14.85 -6.07 5.96
N VAL A 20 14.98 -5.71 7.23
CA VAL A 20 13.96 -6.01 8.23
C VAL A 20 12.76 -5.19 7.80
N ALA A 21 11.81 -5.83 7.12
CA ALA A 21 10.49 -5.27 6.92
C ALA A 21 10.02 -4.90 8.32
N ALA A 22 9.92 -3.59 8.59
CA ALA A 22 9.55 -3.09 9.90
C ALA A 22 8.28 -3.82 10.31
N ASP A 23 8.40 -4.63 11.37
CA ASP A 23 7.41 -5.56 11.90
C ASP A 23 6.00 -4.99 11.65
N ASP A 24 5.28 -5.57 10.68
CA ASP A 24 4.00 -5.02 10.24
C ASP A 24 2.95 -5.39 11.28
N ARG A 25 3.01 -4.69 12.43
CA ARG A 25 2.10 -4.82 13.58
C ARG A 25 0.61 -4.63 13.24
N HIS A 26 0.30 -4.35 11.98
CA HIS A 26 -1.05 -4.21 11.44
C HIS A 26 -1.58 -5.54 10.90
N ALA A 27 -0.70 -6.42 10.41
CA ALA A 27 -1.02 -7.82 10.18
C ALA A 27 -1.39 -8.48 11.52
N GLU A 28 -2.31 -9.43 11.46
CA GLU A 28 -2.93 -10.13 12.59
C GLU A 28 -3.73 -9.25 13.58
N TYR A 29 -3.70 -7.91 13.41
CA TYR A 29 -4.52 -6.97 14.17
C TYR A 29 -5.70 -6.41 13.35
N TYR A 30 -5.44 -5.99 12.11
CA TYR A 30 -6.47 -5.44 11.20
C TYR A 30 -6.86 -6.39 10.07
N TYR A 31 -5.96 -7.30 9.67
CA TYR A 31 -6.11 -8.23 8.55
C TYR A 31 -5.21 -9.46 8.78
N PRO A 32 -5.50 -10.65 8.24
CA PRO A 32 -4.61 -11.82 8.34
C PRO A 32 -3.28 -11.58 7.65
N GLU A 33 -2.24 -12.35 8.00
CA GLU A 33 -0.95 -12.24 7.32
C GLU A 33 -1.09 -12.31 5.78
N PRO A 34 -0.55 -11.34 5.00
CA PRO A 34 -0.70 -11.33 3.55
C PRO A 34 -0.05 -12.56 2.89
N ALA A 35 -0.88 -13.44 2.33
CA ALA A 35 -0.41 -14.61 1.60
C ALA A 35 0.14 -14.28 0.21
N SER A 36 -0.04 -13.04 -0.26
CA SER A 36 0.46 -12.58 -1.56
C SER A 36 0.82 -11.11 -1.55
N SER A 37 1.80 -10.75 -2.35
CA SER A 37 2.23 -9.36 -2.55
C SER A 37 2.60 -9.06 -4.00
N GLU A 38 2.56 -7.79 -4.36
CA GLU A 38 3.11 -7.26 -5.59
C GLU A 38 3.81 -5.92 -5.39
N VAL A 39 4.68 -5.57 -6.32
CA VAL A 39 5.31 -4.26 -6.41
C VAL A 39 4.68 -3.52 -7.58
N TYR A 40 4.17 -2.34 -7.32
CA TYR A 40 3.67 -1.44 -8.34
C TYR A 40 4.68 -0.31 -8.54
N GLU A 41 5.29 -0.27 -9.73
CA GLU A 41 6.18 0.81 -10.16
C GLU A 41 5.31 1.99 -10.61
N ALA A 42 5.18 3.00 -9.73
CA ALA A 42 4.33 4.12 -10.02
C ALA A 42 4.97 5.04 -11.06
N ARG A 43 4.11 5.58 -11.92
CA ARG A 43 4.53 6.53 -12.97
C ARG A 43 4.48 7.96 -12.46
N ALA A 44 3.68 8.19 -11.43
CA ALA A 44 3.58 9.48 -10.77
C ALA A 44 4.77 9.76 -9.85
N LEU A 45 5.07 11.04 -9.70
CA LEU A 45 5.91 11.53 -8.62
C LEU A 45 5.03 11.87 -7.41
N SER A 46 5.59 11.75 -6.22
CA SER A 46 4.93 12.27 -5.02
C SER A 46 4.79 13.79 -5.11
N LEU A 47 3.64 14.30 -4.69
CA LEU A 47 3.38 15.73 -4.66
C LEU A 47 4.33 16.42 -3.67
N PRO A 48 4.78 17.66 -3.93
CA PRO A 48 5.60 18.42 -2.99
C PRO A 48 4.98 18.55 -1.59
N GLU A 49 3.66 18.64 -1.53
CA GLU A 49 2.85 18.75 -0.30
C GLU A 49 2.47 17.39 0.33
N ALA A 50 2.91 16.27 -0.26
CA ALA A 50 2.65 14.94 0.27
C ALA A 50 3.14 14.84 1.72
N SER A 51 2.21 14.57 2.63
CA SER A 51 2.47 14.62 4.07
C SER A 51 1.54 13.68 4.82
N ARG A 52 1.90 13.34 6.06
CA ARG A 52 1.03 12.59 6.98
C ARG A 52 -0.35 13.23 7.09
N LYS A 53 -0.42 14.56 7.18
CA LYS A 53 -1.67 15.32 7.25
C LYS A 53 -2.53 15.10 6.01
N LEU A 54 -1.93 15.16 4.81
CA LEU A 54 -2.65 14.96 3.55
C LEU A 54 -3.23 13.54 3.44
N ARG A 55 -2.46 12.51 3.81
CA ARG A 55 -2.93 11.11 3.80
C ARG A 55 -4.07 10.86 4.79
N ILE A 56 -3.99 11.45 5.98
CA ILE A 56 -5.09 11.39 6.96
C ILE A 56 -6.34 12.10 6.41
N ALA A 57 -6.18 13.30 5.85
CA ALA A 57 -7.28 14.05 5.25
C ALA A 57 -7.93 13.27 4.10
N PHE A 58 -7.14 12.58 3.27
CA PHE A 58 -7.62 11.75 2.19
C PHE A 58 -8.54 10.60 2.67
N VAL A 59 -8.07 9.78 3.62
CA VAL A 59 -8.91 8.67 4.15
C VAL A 59 -10.12 9.18 4.95
N THR A 60 -9.98 10.36 5.58
CA THR A 60 -11.10 11.04 6.25
C THR A 60 -12.16 11.46 5.24
N GLY A 61 -11.76 12.08 4.12
CA GLY A 61 -12.67 12.49 3.05
C GLY A 61 -13.43 11.30 2.46
N ILE A 62 -12.73 10.19 2.18
CA ILE A 62 -13.38 8.94 1.72
C ILE A 62 -14.42 8.48 2.74
N THR A 63 -14.06 8.43 4.02
CA THR A 63 -14.98 8.00 5.09
C THR A 63 -16.19 8.92 5.19
N THR A 64 -16.00 10.23 5.08
CA THR A 64 -17.09 11.21 5.06
C THR A 64 -18.04 10.97 3.89
N GLU A 65 -17.54 10.71 2.68
CA GLU A 65 -18.39 10.41 1.53
C GLU A 65 -19.11 9.06 1.68
N GLN A 66 -18.43 8.02 2.19
CA GLN A 66 -19.06 6.72 2.47
C GLN A 66 -20.24 6.86 3.44
N ASN A 67 -20.11 7.68 4.49
CA ASN A 67 -21.15 7.88 5.49
C ASN A 67 -22.35 8.71 5.01
N LYS A 68 -22.27 9.34 3.83
CA LYS A 68 -23.42 10.02 3.20
C LYS A 68 -24.32 9.05 2.43
N ALA A 69 -23.84 7.85 2.12
CA ALA A 69 -24.62 6.87 1.38
C ALA A 69 -25.84 6.39 2.19
N PRO A 70 -26.97 6.03 1.54
CA PRO A 70 -28.17 5.54 2.22
C PRO A 70 -28.05 4.07 2.69
N TYR A 71 -26.83 3.53 2.71
CA TYR A 71 -26.51 2.15 3.08
C TYR A 71 -25.17 2.12 3.85
N PRO A 72 -24.94 1.11 4.70
CA PRO A 72 -23.71 1.03 5.49
C PRO A 72 -22.46 0.87 4.61
N PRO A 73 -21.28 1.35 5.06
CA PRO A 73 -20.02 1.11 4.36
C PRO A 73 -19.73 -0.38 4.19
N GLN A 74 -19.34 -0.79 2.98
CA GLN A 74 -19.01 -2.19 2.66
C GLN A 74 -17.53 -2.52 2.93
N ALA A 75 -16.69 -1.51 3.08
CA ALA A 75 -15.29 -1.65 3.42
C ALA A 75 -14.84 -0.44 4.25
N ALA A 76 -13.99 -0.69 5.25
CA ALA A 76 -13.28 0.34 5.98
C ALA A 76 -11.98 0.69 5.25
N ILE A 77 -11.73 1.99 5.06
CA ILE A 77 -10.52 2.50 4.39
C ILE A 77 -9.82 3.44 5.37
N PHE A 78 -8.58 3.13 5.73
CA PHE A 78 -7.86 3.88 6.75
C PHE A 78 -6.34 3.87 6.52
N ALA A 79 -5.65 4.83 7.12
CA ALA A 79 -4.19 4.94 7.04
C ALA A 79 -3.52 4.55 8.37
N LYS A 80 -2.40 3.85 8.29
CA LYS A 80 -1.53 3.45 9.41
C LYS A 80 -0.06 3.68 9.06
N GLY A 81 0.83 3.35 9.99
CA GLY A 81 2.24 3.75 9.97
C GLY A 81 2.50 5.05 10.75
N SER A 82 3.77 5.28 11.08
CA SER A 82 4.20 6.49 11.82
C SER A 82 3.92 7.76 11.04
N GLU A 83 3.91 7.67 9.71
CA GLU A 83 3.64 8.76 8.78
C GLU A 83 2.30 8.58 8.03
N ALA A 84 1.44 7.65 8.45
CA ALA A 84 0.18 7.32 7.75
C ALA A 84 0.42 6.86 6.29
N GLU A 85 1.56 6.25 6.02
CA GLU A 85 2.08 5.82 4.72
C GLU A 85 1.54 4.46 4.25
N LYS A 86 0.85 3.73 5.12
CA LYS A 86 0.20 2.44 4.79
C LYS A 86 -1.31 2.64 4.66
N LEU A 87 -1.84 2.52 3.44
CA LEU A 87 -3.29 2.52 3.19
C LEU A 87 -3.84 1.09 3.38
N ILE A 88 -4.88 0.94 4.18
CA ILE A 88 -5.48 -0.36 4.48
C ILE A 88 -6.96 -0.33 4.13
N ILE A 89 -7.42 -1.37 3.44
CA ILE A 89 -8.79 -1.57 2.97
C ILE A 89 -9.25 -2.94 3.46
N VAL A 90 -10.27 -2.98 4.32
CA VAL A 90 -10.81 -4.23 4.88
C VAL A 90 -12.30 -4.28 4.60
N ALA A 91 -12.75 -5.36 3.96
CA ALA A 91 -14.18 -5.63 3.80
C ALA A 91 -14.88 -5.75 5.16
N LEU A 92 -16.10 -5.24 5.26
CA LEU A 92 -16.91 -5.31 6.48
C LEU A 92 -17.98 -6.41 6.42
N GLU A 93 -18.07 -7.13 5.30
CA GLU A 93 -19.04 -8.19 5.04
C GLU A 93 -18.37 -9.38 4.36
N ASP A 94 -18.83 -10.58 4.70
CA ASP A 94 -18.40 -11.82 4.07
C ASP A 94 -18.71 -11.85 2.57
N GLY A 95 -17.86 -12.54 1.81
CA GLY A 95 -18.00 -12.68 0.37
C GLY A 95 -17.64 -11.41 -0.41
N ARG A 96 -17.05 -10.41 0.23
CA ARG A 96 -16.46 -9.23 -0.41
C ARG A 96 -14.94 -9.33 -0.35
N ILE A 97 -14.26 -8.92 -1.44
CA ILE A 97 -12.79 -8.86 -1.49
C ILE A 97 -12.13 -10.22 -1.17
N ASP A 98 -12.77 -11.34 -1.47
CA ASP A 98 -12.29 -12.70 -1.14
C ASP A 98 -11.28 -13.26 -2.16
N THR A 99 -10.99 -12.51 -3.22
CA THR A 99 -10.03 -12.91 -4.26
C THR A 99 -9.23 -11.71 -4.76
N ILE A 100 -8.06 -11.99 -5.31
CA ILE A 100 -7.24 -10.97 -5.98
C ILE A 100 -7.99 -10.27 -7.12
N TYR A 101 -8.86 -10.99 -7.84
CA TYR A 101 -9.63 -10.43 -8.94
C TYR A 101 -10.68 -9.41 -8.47
N ARG A 102 -11.36 -9.69 -7.35
CA ARG A 102 -12.29 -8.72 -6.74
C ARG A 102 -11.57 -7.51 -6.15
N ALA A 103 -10.40 -7.73 -5.53
CA ALA A 103 -9.55 -6.63 -5.07
C ALA A 103 -9.13 -5.72 -6.24
N ARG A 104 -8.65 -6.29 -7.36
CA ARG A 104 -8.32 -5.52 -8.58
C ARG A 104 -9.52 -4.79 -9.17
N ALA A 105 -10.71 -5.38 -9.15
CA ALA A 105 -11.92 -4.72 -9.62
C ALA A 105 -12.26 -3.46 -8.80
N ILE A 106 -12.06 -3.50 -7.48
CA ILE A 106 -12.22 -2.32 -6.61
C ILE A 106 -11.21 -1.23 -7.00
N PHE A 107 -9.94 -1.58 -7.18
CA PHE A 107 -8.93 -0.59 -7.58
C PHE A 107 -9.18 -0.01 -8.99
N ALA A 108 -9.74 -0.79 -9.91
CA ALA A 108 -10.20 -0.28 -11.20
C ALA A 108 -11.36 0.72 -11.04
N GLN A 109 -12.32 0.44 -10.17
CA GLN A 109 -13.39 1.39 -9.85
C GLN A 109 -12.86 2.66 -9.19
N MET A 110 -11.94 2.54 -8.23
CA MET A 110 -11.30 3.69 -7.59
C MET A 110 -10.47 4.50 -8.60
N THR A 111 -9.88 3.86 -9.61
CA THR A 111 -9.20 4.53 -10.71
C THR A 111 -10.17 5.40 -11.51
N ALA A 112 -11.36 4.89 -11.84
CA ALA A 112 -12.37 5.67 -12.56
C ALA A 112 -12.78 6.94 -11.77
N VAL A 113 -12.89 6.83 -10.44
CA VAL A 113 -13.19 7.98 -9.57
C VAL A 113 -11.99 8.93 -9.46
N ALA A 114 -10.76 8.41 -9.32
CA ALA A 114 -9.54 9.21 -9.23
C ALA A 114 -9.33 10.11 -10.45
N ARG A 115 -9.70 9.64 -11.64
CA ARG A 115 -9.63 10.40 -12.90
C ARG A 115 -10.52 11.65 -12.93
N LEU A 116 -11.49 11.76 -12.03
CA LEU A 116 -12.34 12.94 -11.89
C LEU A 116 -11.72 14.02 -10.98
N LEU A 117 -10.60 13.72 -10.32
CA LEU A 117 -9.95 14.66 -9.42
C LEU A 117 -9.23 15.76 -10.21
N PRO A 118 -9.31 17.04 -9.77
CA PRO A 118 -8.64 18.15 -10.46
C PRO A 118 -7.15 17.92 -10.70
N VAL A 119 -6.45 17.31 -9.74
CA VAL A 119 -5.01 17.04 -9.84
C VAL A 119 -4.65 16.11 -11.01
N PHE A 120 -5.55 15.22 -11.42
CA PHE A 120 -5.31 14.39 -12.62
C PHE A 120 -5.47 15.20 -13.89
N SER A 121 -6.45 16.11 -13.93
CA SER A 121 -6.69 16.94 -15.11
C SER A 121 -5.68 18.05 -15.29
N GLU A 122 -5.25 18.68 -14.20
CA GLU A 122 -4.20 19.69 -14.21
C GLU A 122 -2.85 19.13 -14.71
N LEU A 123 -2.60 17.84 -14.46
CA LEU A 123 -1.40 17.13 -14.93
C LEU A 123 -1.58 16.50 -16.33
N GLY A 124 -2.80 16.41 -16.85
CA GLY A 124 -3.10 15.78 -18.15
C GLY A 124 -2.84 14.27 -18.17
N VAL A 125 -3.16 13.57 -17.08
CA VAL A 125 -2.85 12.14 -16.86
C VAL A 125 -4.08 11.27 -16.66
N GLU A 126 -5.28 11.77 -16.98
CA GLU A 126 -6.55 11.09 -16.73
C GLU A 126 -6.66 9.74 -17.46
N ASP A 127 -6.09 9.59 -18.65
CA ASP A 127 -6.09 8.34 -19.40
C ASP A 127 -4.97 7.38 -18.98
N TYR A 128 -3.94 7.89 -18.32
CA TYR A 128 -2.71 7.16 -18.02
C TYR A 128 -2.61 6.71 -16.55
N PHE A 129 -2.92 7.59 -15.60
CA PHE A 129 -2.77 7.30 -14.17
C PHE A 129 -3.92 6.45 -13.62
N THR A 130 -3.57 5.69 -12.58
CA THR A 130 -4.44 4.79 -11.84
C THR A 130 -4.62 5.25 -10.40
N PHE A 131 -5.46 4.55 -9.64
CA PHE A 131 -5.55 4.75 -8.20
C PHE A 131 -4.20 4.55 -7.48
N PHE A 132 -3.34 3.64 -7.96
CA PHE A 132 -2.03 3.44 -7.37
C PHE A 132 -1.09 4.63 -7.64
N ASP A 133 -1.22 5.28 -8.78
CA ASP A 133 -0.49 6.53 -9.06
C ASP A 133 -1.00 7.67 -8.17
N LEU A 134 -2.32 7.77 -7.92
CA LEU A 134 -2.85 8.69 -6.92
C LEU A 134 -2.27 8.39 -5.53
N ALA A 135 -2.21 7.11 -5.13
CA ALA A 135 -1.62 6.72 -3.85
C ALA A 135 -0.16 7.15 -3.74
N LYS A 136 0.64 6.97 -4.81
CA LYS A 136 2.01 7.46 -4.93
C LYS A 136 2.11 8.98 -4.80
N MET A 137 1.24 9.72 -5.49
CA MET A 137 1.17 11.18 -5.43
C MET A 137 0.95 11.68 -4.00
N LEU A 138 0.09 11.01 -3.24
CA LEU A 138 -0.20 11.32 -1.83
C LEU A 138 0.90 10.83 -0.85
N GLY A 139 1.88 10.08 -1.36
CA GLY A 139 3.00 9.55 -0.58
C GLY A 139 2.63 8.32 0.25
N PHE A 140 1.67 7.51 -0.17
CA PHE A 140 1.51 6.16 0.37
C PHE A 140 2.62 5.26 -0.20
N ALA A 141 3.20 4.43 0.67
CA ALA A 141 4.25 3.47 0.33
C ALA A 141 3.72 2.03 0.22
N GLN A 142 2.57 1.74 0.83
CA GLN A 142 1.96 0.42 0.86
C GLN A 142 0.44 0.53 0.81
N ILE A 143 -0.20 -0.38 0.08
CA ILE A 143 -1.62 -0.64 0.15
C ILE A 143 -1.82 -2.08 0.62
N THR A 144 -2.71 -2.31 1.58
CA THR A 144 -3.12 -3.66 1.97
C THR A 144 -4.62 -3.78 1.84
N VAL A 145 -5.06 -4.84 1.14
CA VAL A 145 -6.47 -5.11 0.87
C VAL A 145 -6.83 -6.50 1.39
N SER A 146 -7.93 -6.61 2.11
CA SER A 146 -8.31 -7.85 2.80
C SER A 146 -9.82 -8.03 2.90
N ASN A 147 -10.26 -9.29 2.99
CA ASN A 147 -11.62 -9.64 3.36
C ASN A 147 -11.85 -9.69 4.89
N GLY A 148 -10.81 -9.44 5.70
CA GLY A 148 -10.88 -9.48 7.16
C GLY A 148 -10.90 -10.88 7.78
N ARG A 149 -10.69 -11.94 7.00
CA ARG A 149 -10.71 -13.33 7.48
C ARG A 149 -9.46 -14.10 7.06
N GLU A 150 -9.40 -14.59 5.83
CA GLU A 150 -8.31 -15.44 5.34
C GLU A 150 -7.57 -14.85 4.14
N PHE A 151 -8.15 -13.84 3.49
CA PHE A 151 -7.54 -13.19 2.33
C PHE A 151 -6.93 -11.85 2.73
N ALA A 152 -5.64 -11.68 2.44
CA ALA A 152 -4.97 -10.39 2.42
C ALA A 152 -3.94 -10.34 1.27
N HIS A 153 -3.89 -9.20 0.59
CA HIS A 153 -2.93 -8.92 -0.47
C HIS A 153 -2.27 -7.56 -0.22
N GLN A 154 -0.95 -7.50 -0.41
CA GLN A 154 -0.16 -6.31 -0.17
C GLN A 154 0.46 -5.78 -1.46
N ILE A 155 0.30 -4.48 -1.72
CA ILE A 155 0.91 -3.78 -2.84
C ILE A 155 1.94 -2.81 -2.27
N THR A 156 3.20 -2.97 -2.65
CA THR A 156 4.26 -1.98 -2.37
C THR A 156 4.28 -0.96 -3.50
N ILE A 157 4.30 0.32 -3.16
CA ILE A 157 4.28 1.43 -4.11
C ILE A 157 5.70 2.00 -4.24
N ASN A 158 6.34 1.75 -5.38
CA ASN A 158 7.68 2.24 -5.69
C ASN A 158 7.67 3.56 -6.46
#